data_AF-A0A843GWU5-F1
#
_entry.id   AF-A0A843GWU5-F1
#
_cell.length_a   1.000
_cell.length_b   1.000
_cell.length_c   1.000
_cell.angle_alpha   90.00
_cell.angle_beta   90.00
_cell.angle_gamma   90.00
#
_symmetry.space_group_name_H-M   'P 1'
#
loop_
_entity.id
_entity.type
_entity.pdbx_description
1 polymer ?
#
loop_
_entity_poly.entity_id
_entity_poly.type
_entity_poly.pdbx_seq_one_letter_code
_entity_poly.pdbx_strand_id
1 'polypeptide(L)'
;SIDDVEREVDVENSLGASADTEILASTVKFTEDKYSTYFNGSGNIISGKLKAGDTLDFSGTFTNKMFIINIPLTVTCTDGTVRLTDCGFSFINGSSGSNISNIKANMTSVSGRPIIEALGVSDLNVVNNNLFSNQTGSYPMNFNGVSRVNIFNNRLQCNMITNNTNYGQPSAMLFRNSGNCNITGNTVITNDSNGIYFTGYGGSTPMGTNPEDSSYGNYIFNNTVSSVREFPSSFCYGIQLMCKDNLVLNNTVYNTFRGISATASGNQIIGNIIHNIHGAYYSQATEEQGADFAIYAVSNSIVKDNIIYDCNFKVGSDDSTAAAISVGKNSTVSNNTINNCIGVGIKVDGNNINVTNNSLNISGYGIHVFGTKSDIYIESNVIDSNDDSAIRIVKQSKTNFPHDIFIINNTFYSTSNEGVVYIDEGCQHIYPTNNIIYGPSGTPEIDDNTTHIINEYNFYSYFSKTGSFNPNIKEDDTIIFVGNFSSKGKLTINKKVIIQGLNALFKDTTFIISDIDDVVFEGITIDNPNTKFADRLWGIQI
;
A
#
# COMPACT_ATOMS: atom_id res chain seq x y z
N SER A 1 49.60 -25.78 -30.93
CA SER A 1 50.89 -25.41 -30.34
C SER A 1 50.90 -23.93 -30.19
N ILE A 2 51.17 -23.46 -28.97
CA ILE A 2 51.74 -22.15 -28.69
C ILE A 2 52.82 -21.85 -29.75
N ASP A 3 52.69 -20.72 -30.44
CA ASP A 3 53.76 -19.76 -30.73
C ASP A 3 53.29 -18.69 -31.74
N ASP A 4 53.69 -17.45 -31.45
CA ASP A 4 53.69 -16.23 -32.28
C ASP A 4 52.37 -15.44 -32.46
N VAL A 5 52.22 -14.32 -31.74
CA VAL A 5 52.74 -12.99 -32.13
C VAL A 5 52.52 -12.00 -30.96
N GLU A 6 53.56 -11.73 -30.18
CA GLU A 6 53.69 -10.45 -29.46
C GLU A 6 54.38 -9.46 -30.41
N ARG A 7 53.71 -8.34 -30.68
CA ARG A 7 54.35 -7.15 -31.26
C ARG A 7 54.32 -6.06 -30.21
N GLU A 8 55.48 -5.82 -29.61
CA GLU A 8 55.80 -4.55 -28.96
C GLU A 8 55.58 -3.41 -29.96
N VAL A 9 54.80 -2.42 -29.55
CA VAL A 9 54.78 -1.09 -30.16
C VAL A 9 55.35 -0.15 -29.12
N ASP A 10 56.60 0.23 -29.33
CA ASP A 10 57.22 1.37 -28.65
C ASP A 10 56.41 2.63 -28.95
N VAL A 11 55.73 3.14 -27.94
CA VAL A 11 55.23 4.52 -27.93
C VAL A 11 56.07 5.29 -26.91
N GLU A 12 57.18 5.84 -27.39
CA GLU A 12 57.79 7.01 -26.76
C GLU A 12 56.76 8.15 -26.82
N ASN A 13 56.10 8.43 -25.71
CA ASN A 13 55.47 9.71 -25.49
C ASN A 13 56.14 10.39 -24.29
N SER A 14 56.79 11.49 -24.63
CA SER A 14 57.54 12.38 -23.76
C SER A 14 56.76 12.74 -22.49
N LEU A 15 57.33 12.37 -21.34
CA LEU A 15 57.01 12.97 -20.06
C LEU A 15 57.52 14.43 -20.06
N GLY A 16 56.74 15.30 -20.69
CA GLY A 16 56.78 16.73 -20.40
C GLY A 16 56.32 16.92 -18.96
N ALA A 17 57.26 17.15 -18.05
CA ALA A 17 56.99 17.49 -16.67
C ALA A 17 56.22 18.82 -16.58
N SER A 18 54.89 18.76 -16.58
CA SER A 18 54.08 19.71 -15.82
C SER A 18 53.94 19.15 -14.41
N ALA A 19 54.60 19.78 -13.45
CA ALA A 19 54.42 19.51 -12.03
C ALA A 19 53.04 20.00 -11.57
N ASP A 20 51.97 19.43 -12.09
CA ASP A 20 50.72 19.34 -11.35
C ASP A 20 50.89 18.18 -10.39
N THR A 21 51.48 18.49 -9.23
CA THR A 21 51.50 17.57 -8.09
C THR A 21 50.06 17.13 -7.87
N GLU A 22 49.73 15.90 -8.24
CA GLU A 22 48.43 15.30 -7.98
C GLU A 22 48.31 15.20 -6.46
N ILE A 23 47.76 16.25 -5.83
CA ILE A 23 47.72 16.32 -4.38
C ILE A 23 46.71 15.25 -3.96
N LEU A 24 47.21 14.11 -3.50
CA LEU A 24 46.41 12.96 -3.05
C LEU A 24 45.41 13.37 -1.97
N ALA A 25 44.19 12.85 -2.02
CA ALA A 25 43.17 13.05 -1.00
C ALA A 25 43.73 12.81 0.40
N SER A 26 43.43 13.70 1.34
CA SER A 26 43.97 13.67 2.70
C SER A 26 42.90 13.29 3.72
N THR A 27 43.30 12.66 4.83
CA THR A 27 42.42 12.40 5.97
C THR A 27 42.76 13.33 7.12
N VAL A 28 41.76 14.09 7.58
CA VAL A 28 41.86 15.00 8.72
C VAL A 28 41.08 14.41 9.89
N LYS A 29 41.78 14.11 10.99
CA LYS A 29 41.11 13.89 12.29
C LYS A 29 40.50 15.21 12.75
N PHE A 30 39.18 15.29 12.72
CA PHE A 30 38.43 16.53 12.84
C PHE A 30 37.76 16.62 14.21
N THR A 31 38.15 17.62 14.98
CA THR A 31 37.71 17.92 16.34
C THR A 31 37.13 19.34 16.39
N GLU A 32 36.36 19.69 17.42
CA GLU A 32 35.66 20.98 17.49
C GLU A 32 36.60 22.19 17.43
N ASP A 33 37.79 22.12 18.04
CA ASP A 33 38.82 23.16 17.99
C ASP A 33 39.34 23.42 16.57
N LYS A 34 39.27 22.43 15.69
CA LYS A 34 39.64 22.56 14.27
C LYS A 34 38.54 23.20 13.43
N TYR A 35 37.32 23.37 13.94
CA TYR A 35 36.20 23.93 13.17
C TYR A 35 36.59 25.23 12.46
N SER A 36 37.10 26.22 13.19
CA SER A 36 37.47 27.53 12.64
C SER A 36 38.69 27.51 11.72
N THR A 37 39.39 26.37 11.61
CA THR A 37 40.49 26.19 10.66
C THR A 37 39.98 25.85 9.26
N TYR A 38 38.88 25.10 9.17
CA TYR A 38 38.35 24.57 7.92
C TYR A 38 37.00 25.17 7.51
N PHE A 39 36.21 25.66 8.47
CA PHE A 39 34.88 26.23 8.27
C PHE A 39 34.79 27.63 8.89
N ASN A 40 34.06 28.54 8.23
CA ASN A 40 33.79 29.88 8.74
C ASN A 40 32.61 29.89 9.74
N GLY A 41 32.32 31.06 10.32
CA GLY A 41 31.22 31.22 11.29
C GLY A 41 29.84 30.88 10.74
N SER A 42 29.65 30.93 9.42
CA SER A 42 28.40 30.54 8.73
C SER A 42 28.40 29.07 8.29
N GLY A 43 29.46 28.31 8.59
CA GLY A 43 29.58 26.90 8.25
C GLY A 43 30.11 26.59 6.84
N ASN A 44 30.54 27.59 6.07
CA ASN A 44 31.12 27.35 4.74
C ASN A 44 32.59 26.94 4.87
N ILE A 45 33.03 26.03 3.98
CA ILE A 45 34.44 25.67 3.85
C ILE A 45 35.28 26.93 3.54
N ILE A 46 36.34 27.14 4.30
CA ILE A 46 37.31 28.22 4.07
C ILE A 46 38.16 27.84 2.85
N SER A 47 38.28 28.77 1.90
CA SER A 47 38.99 28.54 0.63
C SER A 47 40.40 27.98 0.84
N GLY A 48 40.72 26.92 0.08
CA GLY A 48 42.03 26.24 0.10
C GLY A 48 42.32 25.38 1.33
N LYS A 49 41.37 25.23 2.27
CA LYS A 49 41.56 24.40 3.48
C LYS A 49 41.18 22.94 3.30
N LEU A 50 40.25 22.67 2.38
CA LEU A 50 39.85 21.34 1.96
C LEU A 50 39.78 21.30 0.43
N LYS A 51 39.91 20.11 -0.14
CA LYS A 51 39.78 19.85 -1.57
C LYS A 51 38.90 18.61 -1.80
N ALA A 52 38.45 18.45 -3.03
CA ALA A 52 37.64 17.31 -3.44
C ALA A 52 38.36 15.98 -3.11
N GLY A 53 37.62 15.03 -2.55
CA GLY A 53 38.11 13.71 -2.15
C GLY A 53 38.66 13.64 -0.72
N ASP A 54 38.91 14.77 -0.04
CA ASP A 54 39.36 14.75 1.35
C ASP A 54 38.36 14.04 2.28
N THR A 55 38.91 13.44 3.34
CA THR A 55 38.15 12.79 4.42
C THR A 55 38.22 13.61 5.69
N LEU A 56 37.06 13.99 6.23
CA LEU A 56 36.88 14.54 7.56
C LEU A 56 36.44 13.42 8.49
N ASP A 57 37.34 12.97 9.36
CA ASP A 57 37.10 11.89 10.31
C ASP A 57 36.87 12.48 11.71
N PHE A 58 35.60 12.63 12.06
CA PHE A 58 35.13 13.34 13.24
C PHE A 58 35.40 12.55 14.53
N SER A 59 35.80 13.28 15.57
CA SER A 59 35.96 12.75 16.94
C SER A 59 35.62 13.82 17.97
N GLY A 60 35.24 13.39 19.18
CA GLY A 60 34.88 14.29 20.28
C GLY A 60 33.47 14.88 20.16
N THR A 61 33.23 16.00 20.83
CA THR A 61 31.91 16.63 20.92
C THR A 61 31.87 17.91 20.09
N PHE A 62 30.76 18.15 19.39
CA PHE A 62 30.48 19.42 18.71
C PHE A 62 29.10 19.90 19.14
N THR A 63 28.97 21.22 19.33
CA THR A 63 27.68 21.84 19.68
C THR A 63 27.33 22.97 18.73
N ASN A 64 26.10 22.96 18.21
CA ASN A 64 25.50 24.03 17.41
C ASN A 64 26.39 24.47 16.21
N LYS A 65 26.93 23.50 15.47
CA LYS A 65 27.77 23.73 14.29
C LYS A 65 27.03 23.42 13.00
N MET A 66 27.30 24.18 11.95
CA MET A 66 26.82 23.89 10.60
C MET A 66 28.01 23.58 9.69
N PHE A 67 27.87 22.51 8.90
CA PHE A 67 28.87 22.10 7.92
C PHE A 67 28.24 22.17 6.53
N ILE A 68 28.52 23.25 5.81
CA ILE A 68 28.06 23.45 4.43
C ILE A 68 29.13 22.90 3.49
N ILE A 69 28.80 21.79 2.83
CA ILE A 69 29.69 21.03 1.97
C ILE A 69 29.34 21.34 0.51
N ASN A 70 30.27 21.95 -0.21
CA ASN A 70 30.11 22.36 -1.61
C ASN A 70 31.20 21.78 -2.54
N ILE A 71 31.94 20.79 -2.06
CA ILE A 71 32.91 19.99 -2.79
C ILE A 71 32.74 18.52 -2.39
N PRO A 72 33.11 17.53 -3.22
CA PRO A 72 32.94 16.13 -2.86
C PRO A 72 33.85 15.77 -1.68
N LEU A 73 33.29 15.32 -0.56
CA LEU A 73 34.05 14.95 0.64
C LEU A 73 33.55 13.63 1.22
N THR A 74 34.41 12.97 2.00
CA THR A 74 34.00 11.89 2.90
C THR A 74 33.92 12.44 4.32
N VAL A 75 32.71 12.45 4.89
CA VAL A 75 32.43 12.77 6.29
C VAL A 75 32.21 11.46 7.03
N THR A 76 33.01 11.17 8.05
CA THR A 76 32.86 9.93 8.80
C THR A 76 33.25 10.07 10.27
N CYS A 77 33.02 9.03 11.05
CA CYS A 77 33.59 8.84 12.38
C CYS A 77 34.03 7.38 12.51
N THR A 78 35.32 7.13 12.29
CA THR A 78 35.85 5.75 12.26
C THR A 78 35.94 5.10 13.64
N ASP A 79 36.09 5.89 14.70
CA ASP A 79 36.21 5.42 16.09
C ASP A 79 34.86 5.38 16.84
N GLY A 80 33.79 5.88 16.23
CA GLY A 80 32.44 5.91 16.80
C GLY A 80 32.26 6.84 18.02
N THR A 81 33.23 7.72 18.28
CA THR A 81 33.26 8.60 19.46
C THR A 81 32.55 9.94 19.27
N VAL A 82 32.25 10.34 18.03
CA VAL A 82 31.67 11.66 17.77
C VAL A 82 30.30 11.81 18.44
N ARG A 83 30.07 12.98 19.03
CA ARG A 83 28.77 13.42 19.54
C ARG A 83 28.44 14.80 18.97
N LEU A 84 27.43 14.86 18.12
CA LEU A 84 27.00 16.09 17.45
C LEU A 84 25.66 16.56 18.00
N THR A 85 25.69 17.55 18.90
CA THR A 85 24.47 18.14 19.47
C THR A 85 24.11 19.41 18.71
N ASP A 86 22.88 19.47 18.21
CA ASP A 86 22.33 20.59 17.44
C ASP A 86 23.17 21.00 16.21
N CYS A 87 23.93 20.05 15.66
CA CYS A 87 24.75 20.25 14.47
C CYS A 87 24.03 19.77 13.21
N GLY A 88 24.37 20.36 12.07
CA GLY A 88 23.82 19.95 10.77
C GLY A 88 24.86 19.93 9.65
N PHE A 89 24.65 19.07 8.67
CA PHE A 89 25.41 18.97 7.43
C PHE A 89 24.50 19.33 6.26
N SER A 90 24.93 20.27 5.41
CA SER A 90 24.19 20.65 4.20
C SER A 90 25.09 20.41 2.99
N PHE A 91 24.73 19.39 2.19
CA PHE A 91 25.38 19.05 0.93
C PHE A 91 24.69 19.84 -0.18
N ILE A 92 25.41 20.79 -0.77
CA ILE A 92 24.89 21.69 -1.80
C ILE A 92 25.65 21.53 -3.12
N ASN A 93 25.28 22.32 -4.12
CA ASN A 93 25.92 22.30 -5.44
C ASN A 93 27.47 22.24 -5.34
N GLY A 94 28.05 21.32 -6.11
CA GLY A 94 29.48 20.98 -6.08
C GLY A 94 29.83 19.79 -5.17
N SER A 95 28.95 19.34 -4.29
CA SER A 95 29.22 18.21 -3.37
C SER A 95 28.74 16.84 -3.83
N SER A 96 28.26 16.70 -5.07
CA SER A 96 27.88 15.40 -5.64
C SER A 96 29.03 14.38 -5.55
N GLY A 97 28.73 13.12 -5.25
CA GLY A 97 29.74 12.10 -4.99
C GLY A 97 30.29 12.07 -3.56
N SER A 98 29.78 12.91 -2.65
CA SER A 98 30.17 12.88 -1.23
C SER A 98 29.70 11.61 -0.51
N ASN A 99 30.28 11.36 0.65
CA ASN A 99 29.88 10.29 1.56
C ASN A 99 29.69 10.87 2.97
N ILE A 100 28.65 10.43 3.68
CA ILE A 100 28.48 10.68 5.11
C ILE A 100 28.13 9.38 5.84
N SER A 101 28.95 9.02 6.82
CA SER A 101 28.80 7.73 7.50
C SER A 101 29.19 7.70 8.98
N ASN A 102 28.62 6.74 9.72
CA ASN A 102 28.96 6.47 11.12
C ASN A 102 28.77 7.68 12.06
N ILE A 103 27.95 8.65 11.69
CA ILE A 103 27.69 9.84 12.48
C ILE A 103 26.58 9.58 13.50
N LYS A 104 26.78 10.07 14.73
CA LYS A 104 25.76 10.15 15.78
C LYS A 104 25.42 11.60 16.05
N ALA A 105 24.17 11.98 15.79
CA ALA A 105 23.74 13.37 15.88
C ALA A 105 22.32 13.50 16.44
N ASN A 106 22.11 14.53 17.25
CA ASN A 106 20.81 14.87 17.82
C ASN A 106 20.49 16.35 17.59
N MET A 107 19.27 16.64 17.15
CA MET A 107 18.71 17.98 17.08
C MET A 107 17.60 18.11 18.12
N THR A 108 17.91 18.80 19.22
CA THR A 108 17.06 18.87 20.41
C THR A 108 16.70 20.28 20.85
N SER A 109 17.31 21.31 20.26
CA SER A 109 17.06 22.70 20.67
C SER A 109 17.04 23.69 19.51
N VAL A 110 17.27 23.24 18.27
CA VAL A 110 17.24 24.11 17.08
C VAL A 110 16.12 23.68 16.12
N SER A 111 15.14 24.56 15.97
CA SER A 111 14.05 24.42 14.99
C SER A 111 14.50 24.79 13.58
N GLY A 112 13.87 24.20 12.56
CA GLY A 112 14.09 24.53 11.14
C GLY A 112 15.42 24.05 10.55
N ARG A 113 16.22 23.28 11.29
CA ARG A 113 17.52 22.77 10.85
C ARG A 113 17.50 21.25 10.72
N PRO A 114 17.68 20.70 9.51
CA PRO A 114 17.92 19.26 9.33
C PRO A 114 19.29 18.86 9.85
N ILE A 115 19.44 17.58 10.24
CA ILE A 115 20.74 17.03 10.64
C ILE A 115 21.59 16.71 9.40
N ILE A 116 21.02 16.02 8.42
CA ILE A 116 21.60 15.86 7.10
C ILE A 116 20.63 16.45 6.07
N GLU A 117 21.09 17.45 5.35
CA GLU A 117 20.39 18.08 4.25
C GLU A 117 21.17 17.91 2.96
N ALA A 118 20.46 17.70 1.85
CA ALA A 118 21.05 17.62 0.53
C ALA A 118 20.17 18.35 -0.49
N LEU A 119 20.74 19.33 -1.19
CA LEU A 119 20.04 20.25 -2.08
C LEU A 119 20.64 20.23 -3.48
N GLY A 120 19.93 19.64 -4.44
CA GLY A 120 20.35 19.63 -5.84
C GLY A 120 21.63 18.82 -6.12
N VAL A 121 21.88 17.78 -5.30
CA VAL A 121 23.11 16.96 -5.40
C VAL A 121 22.79 15.56 -5.90
N SER A 122 23.79 14.90 -6.49
CA SER A 122 23.65 13.50 -6.93
C SER A 122 24.76 12.62 -6.39
N ASP A 123 24.55 11.30 -6.44
CA ASP A 123 25.59 10.31 -6.13
C ASP A 123 26.13 10.43 -4.68
N LEU A 124 25.30 10.93 -3.74
CA LEU A 124 25.62 11.02 -2.32
C LEU A 124 25.38 9.65 -1.66
N ASN A 125 26.31 9.20 -0.81
CA ASN A 125 26.11 8.02 0.03
C ASN A 125 25.90 8.43 1.50
N VAL A 126 24.81 7.97 2.10
CA VAL A 126 24.41 8.25 3.48
C VAL A 126 24.25 6.93 4.22
N VAL A 127 25.25 6.54 5.01
CA VAL A 127 25.40 5.14 5.45
C VAL A 127 25.65 5.02 6.96
N ASN A 128 24.96 4.11 7.65
CA ASN A 128 25.23 3.77 9.06
C ASN A 128 25.19 4.95 10.04
N ASN A 129 24.35 5.96 9.79
CA ASN A 129 24.19 7.09 10.69
C ASN A 129 23.08 6.83 11.72
N ASN A 130 23.21 7.41 12.92
CA ASN A 130 22.20 7.39 13.97
C ASN A 130 21.76 8.83 14.28
N LEU A 131 20.57 9.19 13.81
CA LEU A 131 20.09 10.57 13.75
C LEU A 131 18.79 10.71 14.53
N PHE A 132 18.75 11.64 15.48
CA PHE A 132 17.58 11.90 16.31
C PHE A 132 17.14 13.36 16.22
N SER A 133 15.87 13.63 15.94
CA SER A 133 15.30 14.98 16.00
C SER A 133 13.97 15.01 16.77
N ASN A 134 13.75 16.08 17.53
CA ASN A 134 12.48 16.33 18.21
C ASN A 134 12.02 17.80 18.11
N GLN A 135 12.57 18.55 17.15
CA GLN A 135 12.27 19.98 16.98
C GLN A 135 11.42 20.25 15.75
N THR A 136 10.58 21.29 15.83
CA THR A 136 9.73 21.72 14.72
C THR A 136 10.57 22.10 13.50
N GLY A 137 10.23 21.54 12.33
CA GLY A 137 10.96 21.81 11.08
C GLY A 137 12.40 21.29 11.05
N SER A 138 12.81 20.50 12.04
CA SER A 138 14.04 19.72 11.99
C SER A 138 13.73 18.30 11.52
N TYR A 139 14.56 17.80 10.61
CA TYR A 139 14.44 16.45 10.05
C TYR A 139 15.77 15.72 10.27
N PRO A 140 15.76 14.44 10.66
CA PRO A 140 16.96 13.61 10.57
C PRO A 140 17.57 13.67 9.16
N MET A 141 16.74 13.55 8.11
CA MET A 141 17.15 13.73 6.71
C MET A 141 16.16 14.57 5.92
N ASN A 142 16.68 15.57 5.18
CA ASN A 142 15.90 16.44 4.31
C ASN A 142 16.55 16.58 2.93
N PHE A 143 15.96 15.97 1.90
CA PHE A 143 16.50 15.95 0.55
C PHE A 143 15.57 16.66 -0.45
N ASN A 144 16.15 17.53 -1.27
CA ASN A 144 15.43 18.28 -2.29
C ASN A 144 16.23 18.31 -3.59
N GLY A 145 15.65 17.84 -4.68
CA GLY A 145 16.31 17.85 -5.99
C GLY A 145 17.46 16.85 -6.08
N VAL A 146 17.44 15.76 -5.31
CA VAL A 146 18.55 14.80 -5.30
C VAL A 146 18.33 13.64 -6.27
N SER A 147 19.42 13.06 -6.78
CA SER A 147 19.32 11.87 -7.63
C SER A 147 20.43 10.86 -7.40
N ARG A 148 20.14 9.56 -7.59
CA ARG A 148 21.12 8.48 -7.39
C ARG A 148 21.77 8.50 -6.01
N VAL A 149 21.02 8.92 -5.00
CA VAL A 149 21.47 8.93 -3.61
C VAL A 149 21.26 7.55 -3.01
N ASN A 150 22.27 7.04 -2.33
CA ASN A 150 22.23 5.76 -1.62
C ASN A 150 22.10 6.00 -0.11
N ILE A 151 21.08 5.43 0.51
CA ILE A 151 20.73 5.64 1.92
C ILE A 151 20.63 4.28 2.58
N PHE A 152 21.67 3.87 3.29
CA PHE A 152 21.84 2.51 3.79
C PHE A 152 21.99 2.42 5.29
N ASN A 153 21.23 1.50 5.90
CA ASN A 153 21.45 1.05 7.27
C ASN A 153 21.51 2.18 8.31
N ASN A 154 20.79 3.28 8.06
CA ASN A 154 20.69 4.37 9.01
C ASN A 154 19.59 4.08 10.03
N ARG A 155 19.77 4.58 11.25
CA ARG A 155 18.73 4.66 12.27
C ARG A 155 18.27 6.11 12.39
N LEU A 156 17.01 6.37 12.05
CA LEU A 156 16.40 7.69 12.12
C LEU A 156 15.31 7.69 13.17
N GLN A 157 15.28 8.71 14.01
CA GLN A 157 14.21 8.88 14.97
C GLN A 157 13.69 10.32 14.98
N CYS A 158 12.38 10.48 14.79
CA CYS A 158 11.69 11.76 14.82
C CYS A 158 10.55 11.73 15.85
N ASN A 159 10.72 12.44 16.96
CA ASN A 159 9.78 12.39 18.10
C ASN A 159 8.88 13.63 18.22
N MET A 160 8.93 14.55 17.26
CA MET A 160 8.15 15.77 17.30
C MET A 160 6.65 15.46 17.19
N ILE A 161 5.83 16.16 17.98
CA ILE A 161 4.36 16.15 17.88
C ILE A 161 3.91 17.59 17.63
N THR A 162 3.30 17.88 16.49
CA THR A 162 2.70 19.21 16.29
C THR A 162 1.24 19.18 16.72
N ASN A 163 0.88 19.99 17.72
CA ASN A 163 -0.49 20.14 18.24
C ASN A 163 -1.42 20.91 17.29
N ASN A 164 -1.06 21.01 16.02
CA ASN A 164 -1.61 21.94 15.05
C ASN A 164 -2.21 21.16 13.87
N THR A 165 -3.43 21.51 13.47
CA THR A 165 -4.10 21.01 12.26
C THR A 165 -3.48 21.54 10.95
N ASN A 166 -2.46 22.40 11.02
CA ASN A 166 -1.78 22.95 9.86
C ASN A 166 -0.90 21.90 9.17
N TYR A 167 -0.96 21.91 7.85
CA TYR A 167 -0.16 21.13 6.92
C TYR A 167 1.35 21.42 7.07
N GLY A 168 2.05 20.68 7.96
CA GLY A 168 3.47 20.89 8.23
C GLY A 168 4.08 19.87 9.19
N GLN A 169 3.64 18.62 9.09
CA GLN A 169 3.98 17.56 10.04
C GLN A 169 5.45 17.13 9.87
N PRO A 170 6.12 16.74 10.97
CA PRO A 170 7.53 16.34 10.92
C PRO A 170 7.68 15.06 10.09
N SER A 171 8.91 14.81 9.62
CA SER A 171 9.23 13.58 8.90
C SER A 171 10.62 13.09 9.33
N ALA A 172 10.81 11.78 9.41
CA ALA A 172 12.14 11.23 9.68
C ALA A 172 13.04 11.33 8.44
N MET A 173 12.49 11.01 7.27
CA MET A 173 13.16 11.11 5.98
C MET A 173 12.25 11.79 4.97
N LEU A 174 12.65 12.96 4.50
CA LEU A 174 11.83 13.80 3.63
C LEU A 174 12.48 14.01 2.26
N PHE A 175 11.73 13.73 1.20
CA PHE A 175 12.16 13.91 -0.18
C PHE A 175 11.25 14.86 -0.93
N ARG A 176 11.87 15.71 -1.75
CA ARG A 176 11.24 16.60 -2.71
C ARG A 176 11.98 16.52 -4.02
N ASN A 177 11.27 16.45 -5.14
CA ASN A 177 11.88 16.45 -6.48
C ASN A 177 13.06 15.45 -6.61
N SER A 178 12.95 14.25 -6.03
CA SER A 178 14.06 13.33 -5.86
C SER A 178 13.81 12.02 -6.61
N GLY A 179 14.79 11.54 -7.37
CA GLY A 179 14.59 10.39 -8.25
C GLY A 179 15.76 9.42 -8.28
N ASN A 180 15.46 8.17 -8.64
CA ASN A 180 16.44 7.10 -8.75
C ASN A 180 17.28 6.89 -7.47
N CYS A 181 16.71 7.16 -6.30
CA CYS A 181 17.38 6.95 -5.02
C CYS A 181 17.20 5.51 -4.54
N ASN A 182 18.21 4.99 -3.83
CA ASN A 182 18.18 3.68 -3.22
C ASN A 182 18.14 3.82 -1.69
N ILE A 183 17.00 3.45 -1.09
CA ILE A 183 16.72 3.56 0.33
C ILE A 183 16.59 2.14 0.87
N THR A 184 17.67 1.61 1.44
CA THR A 184 17.74 0.19 1.84
C THR A 184 18.17 -0.03 3.28
N GLY A 185 17.49 -0.92 3.99
CA GLY A 185 17.96 -1.42 5.28
C GLY A 185 17.87 -0.42 6.44
N ASN A 186 17.14 0.69 6.28
CA ASN A 186 17.05 1.73 7.30
C ASN A 186 16.02 1.34 8.37
N THR A 187 16.29 1.75 9.61
CA THR A 187 15.29 1.73 10.71
C THR A 187 14.80 3.15 10.93
N VAL A 188 13.52 3.37 10.73
CA VAL A 188 12.87 4.69 10.82
C VAL A 188 11.81 4.65 11.90
N ILE A 189 12.02 5.44 12.95
CA ILE A 189 11.13 5.50 14.10
C ILE A 189 10.52 6.89 14.19
N THR A 190 9.21 6.95 14.23
CA THR A 190 8.47 8.18 14.37
C THR A 190 7.66 8.19 15.66
N ASN A 191 7.16 9.35 16.02
CA ASN A 191 6.08 9.49 16.98
C ASN A 191 4.81 9.81 16.20
N ASP A 192 4.37 11.07 16.17
CA ASP A 192 3.24 11.49 15.36
C ASP A 192 3.71 12.22 14.10
N SER A 193 4.49 11.52 13.29
CA SER A 193 5.24 12.07 12.16
C SER A 193 5.33 11.06 11.04
N ASN A 194 5.65 11.54 9.83
CA ASN A 194 5.86 10.66 8.69
C ASN A 194 7.20 9.93 8.78
N GLY A 195 7.23 8.66 8.38
CA GLY A 195 8.46 7.88 8.29
C GLY A 195 9.29 8.29 7.08
N ILE A 196 9.10 7.57 5.98
CA ILE A 196 9.71 7.88 4.68
C ILE A 196 8.67 8.63 3.83
N TYR A 197 8.93 9.90 3.53
CA TYR A 197 7.92 10.79 2.96
C TYR A 197 8.42 11.48 1.70
N PHE A 198 7.88 11.09 0.55
CA PHE A 198 8.04 11.80 -0.71
C PHE A 198 6.87 12.74 -0.89
N THR A 199 7.14 14.04 -0.80
CA THR A 199 6.10 15.05 -0.90
C THR A 199 6.03 15.65 -2.29
N GLY A 200 4.80 15.77 -2.79
CA GLY A 200 4.46 16.58 -3.95
C GLY A 200 4.22 18.05 -3.59
N TYR A 201 4.41 18.46 -2.33
CA TYR A 201 4.25 19.86 -1.91
C TYR A 201 5.62 20.55 -1.78
N GLY A 202 5.82 21.58 -2.60
CA GLY A 202 7.04 22.37 -2.64
C GLY A 202 7.24 23.20 -1.37
N GLY A 203 8.36 22.98 -0.68
CA GLY A 203 8.94 24.02 0.17
C GLY A 203 9.66 25.03 -0.71
N SER A 204 9.30 26.32 -0.58
CA SER A 204 9.96 27.55 -1.06
C SER A 204 10.45 27.69 -2.52
N THR A 205 10.43 26.64 -3.35
CA THR A 205 10.69 26.72 -4.79
C THR A 205 9.39 26.48 -5.57
N PRO A 206 9.05 27.31 -6.58
CA PRO A 206 7.84 27.16 -7.36
C PRO A 206 7.83 25.78 -8.03
N MET A 207 6.83 24.97 -7.72
CA MET A 207 6.64 23.72 -8.43
C MET A 207 6.26 24.04 -9.88
N GLY A 208 6.95 23.38 -10.82
CA GLY A 208 6.36 23.09 -12.11
C GLY A 208 5.01 22.39 -11.89
N THR A 209 4.06 22.66 -12.76
CA THR A 209 2.61 22.51 -12.57
C THR A 209 2.06 21.08 -12.37
N ASN A 210 2.90 20.08 -12.04
CA ASN A 210 2.42 18.75 -11.66
C ASN A 210 3.33 18.06 -10.60
N PRO A 211 2.90 18.01 -9.32
CA PRO A 211 3.61 17.31 -8.23
C PRO A 211 4.02 15.87 -8.55
N GLU A 212 3.20 15.18 -9.35
CA GLU A 212 3.29 13.74 -9.65
C GLU A 212 4.52 13.37 -10.50
N ASP A 213 5.13 14.35 -11.18
CA ASP A 213 6.27 14.13 -12.09
C ASP A 213 7.63 14.43 -11.46
N SER A 214 7.66 14.90 -10.20
CA SER A 214 8.87 15.46 -9.61
C SER A 214 9.86 14.42 -9.07
N SER A 215 9.34 13.28 -8.62
CA SER A 215 10.12 12.20 -8.00
C SER A 215 9.70 10.89 -8.67
N TYR A 216 10.65 10.02 -9.02
CA TYR A 216 10.36 8.76 -9.71
C TYR A 216 11.51 7.77 -9.63
N GLY A 217 11.22 6.50 -9.92
CA GLY A 217 12.24 5.45 -10.03
C GLY A 217 12.98 5.15 -8.72
N ASN A 218 12.40 5.50 -7.58
CA ASN A 218 13.03 5.25 -6.29
C ASN A 218 12.85 3.78 -5.89
N TYR A 219 13.90 3.24 -5.27
CA TYR A 219 13.96 1.87 -4.78
C TYR A 219 13.98 1.89 -3.25
N ILE A 220 12.87 1.45 -2.64
CA ILE A 220 12.65 1.48 -1.18
C ILE A 220 12.55 0.04 -0.71
N PHE A 221 13.62 -0.48 -0.13
CA PHE A 221 13.78 -1.91 0.09
C PHE A 221 14.21 -2.27 1.51
N ASN A 222 13.57 -3.27 2.11
CA ASN A 222 14.01 -3.86 3.38
C ASN A 222 14.21 -2.82 4.51
N ASN A 223 13.39 -1.77 4.54
CA ASN A 223 13.38 -0.81 5.63
C ASN A 223 12.39 -1.27 6.70
N THR A 224 12.66 -0.91 7.96
CA THR A 224 11.70 -1.03 9.06
C THR A 224 11.21 0.36 9.43
N VAL A 225 9.90 0.60 9.34
CA VAL A 225 9.29 1.89 9.65
C VAL A 225 8.18 1.72 10.68
N SER A 226 8.22 2.49 11.76
CA SER A 226 7.22 2.37 12.82
C SER A 226 7.02 3.66 13.58
N SER A 227 5.82 3.86 14.13
CA SER A 227 5.64 4.84 15.20
C SER A 227 5.73 4.18 16.58
N VAL A 228 6.15 4.97 17.59
CA VAL A 228 6.12 4.59 19.01
C VAL A 228 4.85 5.09 19.73
N ARG A 229 3.96 5.77 19.01
CA ARG A 229 2.73 6.33 19.56
C ARG A 229 1.69 5.24 19.76
N GLU A 230 0.96 5.29 20.87
CA GLU A 230 -0.13 4.34 21.16
C GLU A 230 -1.26 4.46 20.14
N PHE A 231 -1.75 5.68 19.87
CA PHE A 231 -2.73 5.94 18.81
C PHE A 231 -2.16 6.90 17.76
N PRO A 232 -1.43 6.40 16.74
CA PRO A 232 -0.90 7.24 15.67
C PRO A 232 -2.00 8.10 15.02
N SER A 233 -1.72 9.37 14.72
CA SER A 233 -2.75 10.24 14.12
C SER A 233 -2.86 10.07 12.60
N SER A 234 -3.86 10.70 11.98
CA SER A 234 -3.96 10.81 10.51
C SER A 234 -2.76 11.46 9.81
N PHE A 235 -1.76 11.94 10.54
CA PHE A 235 -0.50 12.44 10.01
C PHE A 235 0.68 11.47 10.16
N CYS A 236 0.45 10.27 10.70
CA CYS A 236 1.48 9.25 10.87
C CYS A 236 1.44 8.24 9.71
N TYR A 237 2.15 8.57 8.64
CA TYR A 237 2.37 7.69 7.49
C TYR A 237 3.66 6.90 7.69
N GLY A 238 3.63 5.59 7.49
CA GLY A 238 4.85 4.77 7.43
C GLY A 238 5.69 5.16 6.22
N ILE A 239 5.18 4.87 5.01
CA ILE A 239 5.80 5.25 3.74
C ILE A 239 4.77 5.99 2.89
N GLN A 240 5.06 7.23 2.50
CA GLN A 240 4.22 8.02 1.59
C GLN A 240 4.97 8.33 0.30
N LEU A 241 4.30 8.08 -0.82
CA LEU A 241 4.76 8.31 -2.18
C LEU A 241 3.77 9.20 -2.93
N MET A 242 4.06 10.50 -2.99
CA MET A 242 3.38 11.45 -3.89
C MET A 242 4.13 11.54 -5.23
N CYS A 243 4.49 10.38 -5.78
CA CYS A 243 5.44 10.24 -6.87
C CYS A 243 5.27 8.92 -7.64
N LYS A 244 5.59 8.91 -8.93
CA LYS A 244 5.29 7.78 -9.83
C LYS A 244 6.42 6.75 -9.94
N ASP A 245 6.08 5.57 -10.44
CA ASP A 245 7.03 4.56 -10.92
C ASP A 245 8.11 4.16 -9.89
N ASN A 246 7.74 4.02 -8.61
CA ASN A 246 8.65 3.58 -7.54
C ASN A 246 8.46 2.10 -7.22
N LEU A 247 9.51 1.50 -6.67
CA LEU A 247 9.52 0.13 -6.18
C LEU A 247 9.59 0.14 -4.64
N VAL A 248 8.55 -0.37 -3.99
CA VAL A 248 8.45 -0.51 -2.54
C VAL A 248 8.42 -1.99 -2.19
N LEU A 249 9.57 -2.52 -1.80
CA LEU A 249 9.83 -3.95 -1.76
C LEU A 249 10.25 -4.42 -0.36
N ASN A 250 9.62 -5.47 0.15
CA ASN A 250 10.06 -6.19 1.37
C ASN A 250 10.32 -5.29 2.59
N ASN A 251 9.58 -4.18 2.74
CA ASN A 251 9.67 -3.35 3.93
C ASN A 251 8.78 -3.92 5.04
N THR A 252 9.14 -3.61 6.29
CA THR A 252 8.28 -3.86 7.45
C THR A 252 7.73 -2.51 7.94
N VAL A 253 6.40 -2.34 7.93
CA VAL A 253 5.73 -1.10 8.36
C VAL A 253 4.71 -1.42 9.43
N TYR A 254 4.79 -0.78 10.61
CA TYR A 254 3.86 -1.12 11.69
C TYR A 254 3.60 0.00 12.70
N ASN A 255 2.50 -0.13 13.43
CA ASN A 255 2.06 0.82 14.45
C ASN A 255 1.96 2.24 13.88
N THR A 256 1.31 2.40 12.73
CA THR A 256 1.08 3.70 12.05
C THR A 256 -0.37 3.84 11.64
N PHE A 257 -0.83 5.06 11.34
CA PHE A 257 -2.20 5.30 10.89
C PHE A 257 -2.40 5.00 9.40
N ARG A 258 -1.37 5.20 8.58
CA ARG A 258 -1.30 4.68 7.20
C ARG A 258 -0.01 3.92 7.01
N GLY A 259 -0.09 2.70 6.48
CA GLY A 259 1.08 1.87 6.20
C GLY A 259 1.89 2.42 5.04
N ILE A 260 1.60 1.94 3.82
CA ILE A 260 2.21 2.39 2.57
C ILE A 260 1.15 3.09 1.72
N SER A 261 1.36 4.36 1.41
CA SER A 261 0.42 5.18 0.65
C SER A 261 1.09 5.76 -0.59
N ALA A 262 0.64 5.34 -1.76
CA ALA A 262 1.12 5.74 -3.07
C ALA A 262 0.02 6.47 -3.84
N THR A 263 0.10 7.80 -3.83
CA THR A 263 -0.95 8.69 -4.38
C THR A 263 -0.68 9.11 -5.83
N ALA A 264 0.40 8.62 -6.44
CA ALA A 264 0.69 8.80 -7.87
C ALA A 264 0.84 7.45 -8.58
N SER A 265 0.73 7.43 -9.91
CA SER A 265 0.57 6.19 -10.68
C SER A 265 1.83 5.32 -10.78
N GLY A 266 1.66 4.06 -11.17
CA GLY A 266 2.77 3.21 -11.63
C GLY A 266 3.63 2.61 -10.51
N ASN A 267 3.23 2.76 -9.25
CA ASN A 267 3.99 2.24 -8.12
C ASN A 267 3.79 0.73 -7.96
N GLN A 268 4.87 0.04 -7.61
CA GLN A 268 4.85 -1.40 -7.30
C GLN A 268 5.13 -1.60 -5.81
N ILE A 269 4.20 -2.22 -5.11
CA ILE A 269 4.23 -2.45 -3.66
C ILE A 269 4.21 -3.97 -3.46
N ILE A 270 5.39 -4.57 -3.27
CA ILE A 270 5.57 -6.02 -3.36
C ILE A 270 6.29 -6.59 -2.13
N GLY A 271 5.77 -7.68 -1.58
CA GLY A 271 6.48 -8.47 -0.55
C GLY A 271 6.61 -7.78 0.82
N ASN A 272 5.89 -6.69 1.06
CA ASN A 272 5.97 -5.95 2.32
C ASN A 272 5.21 -6.67 3.44
N ILE A 273 5.68 -6.50 4.67
CA ILE A 273 5.01 -6.93 5.90
C ILE A 273 4.43 -5.69 6.57
N ILE A 274 3.11 -5.61 6.70
CA ILE A 274 2.42 -4.43 7.22
C ILE A 274 1.47 -4.87 8.33
N HIS A 275 1.64 -4.36 9.55
CA HIS A 275 0.81 -4.84 10.64
C HIS A 275 0.55 -3.79 11.71
N ASN A 276 -0.45 -4.01 12.55
CA ASN A 276 -0.83 -3.06 13.59
C ASN A 276 -1.04 -1.66 12.99
N ILE A 277 -1.83 -1.58 11.92
CA ILE A 277 -2.22 -0.31 11.31
C ILE A 277 -3.53 0.12 11.96
N HIS A 278 -3.46 1.18 12.74
CA HIS A 278 -4.52 1.65 13.62
C HIS A 278 -4.26 3.08 14.08
N GLY A 279 -5.17 3.62 14.88
CA GLY A 279 -4.97 4.89 15.55
C GLY A 279 -6.25 5.71 15.62
N ALA A 280 -6.10 7.02 15.50
CA ALA A 280 -7.20 7.98 15.60
C ALA A 280 -6.95 9.19 14.71
N TYR A 281 -7.98 9.94 14.35
CA TYR A 281 -7.80 11.01 13.37
C TYR A 281 -6.90 12.14 13.88
N TYR A 282 -6.99 12.49 15.17
CA TYR A 282 -6.27 13.62 15.76
C TYR A 282 -5.14 13.20 16.72
N SER A 283 -4.07 13.99 16.73
CA SER A 283 -2.87 13.85 17.57
C SER A 283 -3.08 13.89 19.09
N GLN A 284 -4.28 14.02 19.61
CA GLN A 284 -4.56 14.01 21.06
C GLN A 284 -5.65 13.02 21.45
N ALA A 285 -6.06 12.15 20.52
CA ALA A 285 -7.05 11.13 20.82
C ALA A 285 -6.54 10.20 21.93
N THR A 286 -7.44 9.88 22.85
CA THR A 286 -7.23 8.96 23.98
C THR A 286 -7.87 7.60 23.73
N GLU A 287 -8.52 7.43 22.59
CA GLU A 287 -9.24 6.22 22.20
C GLU A 287 -8.95 5.92 20.74
N GLU A 288 -8.91 4.63 20.41
CA GLU A 288 -8.72 4.15 19.06
C GLU A 288 -10.01 4.34 18.24
N GLN A 289 -9.88 4.88 17.04
CA GLN A 289 -10.97 5.07 16.08
C GLN A 289 -10.84 4.13 14.88
N GLY A 290 -9.60 3.70 14.61
CA GLY A 290 -9.20 2.95 13.42
C GLY A 290 -8.31 3.79 12.50
N ALA A 291 -7.71 3.13 11.53
CA ALA A 291 -6.82 3.69 10.53
C ALA A 291 -7.50 3.81 9.15
N ASP A 292 -6.79 4.43 8.21
CA ASP A 292 -7.23 4.60 6.83
C ASP A 292 -6.88 3.37 5.97
N PHE A 293 -5.59 3.09 5.77
CA PHE A 293 -5.15 2.01 4.90
C PHE A 293 -3.83 1.39 5.34
N ALA A 294 -3.71 0.07 5.21
CA ALA A 294 -2.39 -0.58 5.23
C ALA A 294 -1.66 -0.34 3.91
N ILE A 295 -2.35 -0.48 2.77
CA ILE A 295 -1.86 -0.10 1.45
C ILE A 295 -2.90 0.76 0.73
N TYR A 296 -2.51 1.95 0.31
CA TYR A 296 -3.27 2.77 -0.64
C TYR A 296 -2.43 2.92 -1.92
N ALA A 297 -2.96 2.52 -3.07
CA ALA A 297 -2.27 2.66 -4.34
C ALA A 297 -3.23 3.16 -5.43
N VAL A 298 -2.85 4.21 -6.15
CA VAL A 298 -3.70 4.76 -7.23
C VAL A 298 -3.51 3.98 -8.54
N SER A 299 -3.83 4.59 -9.68
CA SER A 299 -3.89 3.90 -10.97
C SER A 299 -2.57 3.28 -11.45
N ASN A 300 -2.69 2.23 -12.28
CA ASN A 300 -1.57 1.52 -12.90
C ASN A 300 -0.59 0.91 -11.88
N SER A 301 -1.09 0.53 -10.70
CA SER A 301 -0.24 0.01 -9.62
C SER A 301 -0.25 -1.52 -9.56
N ILE A 302 0.82 -2.08 -9.01
CA ILE A 302 0.91 -3.52 -8.70
C ILE A 302 1.06 -3.67 -7.20
N VAL A 303 0.10 -4.35 -6.56
CA VAL A 303 0.12 -4.68 -5.13
C VAL A 303 0.17 -6.20 -5.00
N LYS A 304 1.35 -6.75 -4.69
CA LYS A 304 1.57 -8.20 -4.81
C LYS A 304 2.36 -8.82 -3.66
N ASP A 305 2.03 -10.06 -3.30
CA ASP A 305 2.80 -10.85 -2.32
C ASP A 305 2.98 -10.17 -0.94
N ASN A 306 2.14 -9.19 -0.57
CA ASN A 306 2.24 -8.51 0.73
C ASN A 306 1.52 -9.32 1.82
N ILE A 307 2.02 -9.22 3.05
CA ILE A 307 1.42 -9.80 4.25
C ILE A 307 0.92 -8.67 5.14
N ILE A 308 -0.39 -8.63 5.39
CA ILE A 308 -1.06 -7.62 6.21
C ILE A 308 -1.78 -8.30 7.36
N TYR A 309 -1.55 -7.85 8.61
CA TYR A 309 -2.22 -8.47 9.75
C TYR A 309 -2.42 -7.57 10.97
N ASP A 310 -3.37 -7.95 11.83
CA ASP A 310 -3.69 -7.27 13.10
C ASP A 310 -3.95 -5.76 12.91
N CYS A 311 -4.77 -5.39 11.93
CA CYS A 311 -5.06 -3.99 11.59
C CYS A 311 -6.53 -3.65 11.84
N ASN A 312 -6.82 -2.37 12.13
CA ASN A 312 -8.17 -1.89 12.40
C ASN A 312 -8.55 -0.73 11.45
N PHE A 313 -9.47 -0.98 10.51
CA PHE A 313 -9.92 -0.04 9.47
C PHE A 313 -11.37 0.43 9.69
N LYS A 314 -11.81 0.60 10.94
CA LYS A 314 -13.19 1.01 11.27
C LYS A 314 -13.55 2.46 10.89
N VAL A 315 -12.60 3.30 10.46
CA VAL A 315 -12.88 4.70 10.10
C VAL A 315 -13.37 4.80 8.67
N GLY A 316 -14.67 5.03 8.47
CA GLY A 316 -15.22 5.40 7.16
C GLY A 316 -16.74 5.28 7.09
N SER A 317 -17.40 6.24 6.44
CA SER A 317 -18.74 6.05 5.86
C SER A 317 -18.59 5.40 4.48
N ASP A 318 -19.65 4.82 3.91
CA ASP A 318 -19.60 4.00 2.69
C ASP A 318 -18.74 4.59 1.53
N ASP A 319 -18.77 5.92 1.31
CA ASP A 319 -17.95 6.62 0.31
C ASP A 319 -16.44 6.75 0.65
N SER A 320 -16.08 6.85 1.93
CA SER A 320 -14.71 7.06 2.44
C SER A 320 -14.09 5.82 3.09
N THR A 321 -14.67 4.65 2.84
CA THR A 321 -14.33 3.40 3.51
C THR A 321 -12.83 3.08 3.52
N ALA A 322 -12.25 3.03 4.73
CA ALA A 322 -10.91 2.52 5.02
C ALA A 322 -10.78 1.03 4.68
N ALA A 323 -9.57 0.57 4.34
CA ALA A 323 -9.35 -0.81 3.91
C ALA A 323 -7.92 -1.28 4.12
N ALA A 324 -7.70 -2.59 4.22
CA ALA A 324 -6.34 -3.15 4.22
C ALA A 324 -5.61 -2.80 2.91
N ILE A 325 -6.26 -2.97 1.77
CA ILE A 325 -5.75 -2.57 0.45
C ILE A 325 -6.81 -1.74 -0.26
N SER A 326 -6.45 -0.57 -0.77
CA SER A 326 -7.27 0.21 -1.71
C SER A 326 -6.51 0.45 -3.00
N VAL A 327 -7.13 0.15 -4.15
CA VAL A 327 -6.52 0.29 -5.47
C VAL A 327 -7.34 1.09 -6.47
N GLY A 328 -6.67 1.96 -7.21
CA GLY A 328 -7.23 2.69 -8.36
C GLY A 328 -7.20 1.89 -9.67
N LYS A 329 -7.72 2.48 -10.75
CA LYS A 329 -7.90 1.85 -12.08
C LYS A 329 -6.65 1.21 -12.68
N ASN A 330 -6.82 0.22 -13.56
CA ASN A 330 -5.73 -0.47 -14.28
C ASN A 330 -4.68 -1.11 -13.34
N SER A 331 -5.11 -1.54 -12.15
CA SER A 331 -4.20 -2.07 -11.13
C SER A 331 -4.39 -3.57 -10.95
N THR A 332 -3.35 -4.22 -10.43
CA THR A 332 -3.38 -5.64 -10.06
C THR A 332 -3.13 -5.79 -8.57
N VAL A 333 -4.02 -6.52 -7.90
CA VAL A 333 -3.90 -6.93 -6.49
C VAL A 333 -3.81 -8.45 -6.47
N SER A 334 -2.64 -9.01 -6.20
CA SER A 334 -2.47 -10.46 -6.28
C SER A 334 -1.61 -11.09 -5.20
N ASN A 335 -1.92 -12.33 -4.83
CA ASN A 335 -1.14 -13.12 -3.87
C ASN A 335 -0.92 -12.44 -2.50
N ASN A 336 -1.75 -11.48 -2.12
CA ASN A 336 -1.62 -10.84 -0.81
C ASN A 336 -2.31 -11.71 0.24
N THR A 337 -1.76 -11.71 1.46
CA THR A 337 -2.37 -12.33 2.63
C THR A 337 -2.82 -11.24 3.59
N ILE A 338 -4.10 -11.21 3.93
CA ILE A 338 -4.70 -10.32 4.93
C ILE A 338 -5.25 -11.20 6.05
N ASN A 339 -4.86 -10.97 7.30
CA ASN A 339 -5.25 -11.83 8.42
C ASN A 339 -5.56 -11.04 9.70
N ASN A 340 -6.62 -11.41 10.42
CA ASN A 340 -7.03 -10.73 11.66
C ASN A 340 -7.19 -9.20 11.51
N CYS A 341 -7.70 -8.75 10.37
CA CYS A 341 -8.01 -7.34 10.17
C CYS A 341 -9.49 -7.08 10.44
N ILE A 342 -9.83 -5.83 10.80
CA ILE A 342 -11.21 -5.37 10.95
C ILE A 342 -11.48 -4.28 9.91
N GLY A 343 -12.67 -4.28 9.29
CA GLY A 343 -13.08 -3.34 8.24
C GLY A 343 -13.09 -3.99 6.87
N VAL A 344 -12.59 -3.31 5.84
CA VAL A 344 -12.56 -3.83 4.46
C VAL A 344 -11.22 -4.46 4.12
N GLY A 345 -11.25 -5.62 3.46
CA GLY A 345 -10.02 -6.28 2.99
C GLY A 345 -9.45 -5.56 1.79
N ILE A 346 -10.15 -5.64 0.66
CA ILE A 346 -9.74 -5.00 -0.58
C ILE A 346 -10.85 -4.07 -1.07
N LYS A 347 -10.55 -2.77 -1.16
CA LYS A 347 -11.39 -1.76 -1.79
C LYS A 347 -10.96 -1.55 -3.25
N VAL A 348 -11.91 -1.71 -4.16
CA VAL A 348 -11.75 -1.51 -5.60
C VAL A 348 -12.25 -0.12 -5.96
N ASP A 349 -11.33 0.82 -6.17
CA ASP A 349 -11.63 2.24 -6.38
C ASP A 349 -11.36 2.71 -7.83
N GLY A 350 -11.43 1.82 -8.80
CA GLY A 350 -11.29 2.15 -10.23
C GLY A 350 -11.81 1.05 -11.15
N ASN A 351 -11.64 1.24 -12.45
CA ASN A 351 -12.03 0.28 -13.47
C ASN A 351 -10.84 -0.58 -13.91
N ASN A 352 -11.10 -1.71 -14.58
CA ASN A 352 -10.07 -2.59 -15.13
C ASN A 352 -9.07 -3.03 -14.04
N ILE A 353 -9.58 -3.69 -12.99
CA ILE A 353 -8.80 -4.12 -11.84
C ILE A 353 -8.87 -5.63 -11.71
N ASN A 354 -7.70 -6.25 -11.52
CA ASN A 354 -7.57 -7.69 -11.28
C ASN A 354 -7.25 -7.94 -9.80
N VAL A 355 -8.18 -8.57 -9.08
CA VAL A 355 -8.03 -9.03 -7.70
C VAL A 355 -7.92 -10.55 -7.72
N THR A 356 -6.69 -11.07 -7.69
CA THR A 356 -6.44 -12.49 -7.97
C THR A 356 -5.61 -13.22 -6.91
N ASN A 357 -5.96 -14.45 -6.57
CA ASN A 357 -5.15 -15.31 -5.68
C ASN A 357 -4.83 -14.70 -4.29
N ASN A 358 -5.66 -13.80 -3.77
CA ASN A 358 -5.47 -13.24 -2.43
C ASN A 358 -6.11 -14.16 -1.38
N SER A 359 -5.54 -14.18 -0.18
CA SER A 359 -6.07 -14.89 1.00
C SER A 359 -6.49 -13.87 2.04
N LEU A 360 -7.78 -13.76 2.31
CA LEU A 360 -8.37 -12.75 3.19
C LEU A 360 -9.03 -13.43 4.38
N ASN A 361 -8.63 -13.07 5.60
CA ASN A 361 -9.36 -13.34 6.83
C ASN A 361 -9.61 -11.99 7.51
N ILE A 362 -10.89 -11.60 7.54
CA ILE A 362 -11.32 -10.27 7.96
C ILE A 362 -12.64 -10.31 8.73
N SER A 363 -12.76 -9.40 9.69
CA SER A 363 -14.03 -9.02 10.32
C SER A 363 -14.55 -7.76 9.62
N GLY A 364 -15.55 -7.92 8.75
CA GLY A 364 -16.07 -6.94 7.80
C GLY A 364 -16.01 -7.44 6.35
N TYR A 365 -16.19 -6.55 5.37
CA TYR A 365 -16.25 -6.94 3.96
C TYR A 365 -14.90 -7.48 3.45
N GLY A 366 -14.92 -8.63 2.77
CA GLY A 366 -13.73 -9.16 2.10
C GLY A 366 -13.26 -8.25 0.97
N ILE A 367 -14.10 -8.07 -0.06
CA ILE A 367 -13.85 -7.19 -1.21
C ILE A 367 -15.02 -6.24 -1.40
N HIS A 368 -14.76 -4.94 -1.54
CA HIS A 368 -15.77 -3.91 -1.74
C HIS A 368 -15.59 -3.19 -3.08
N VAL A 369 -16.65 -3.19 -3.90
CA VAL A 369 -16.76 -2.48 -5.18
C VAL A 369 -17.87 -1.44 -5.06
N PHE A 370 -17.55 -0.16 -5.22
CA PHE A 370 -18.49 0.93 -4.98
C PHE A 370 -18.51 1.95 -6.13
N GLY A 371 -19.72 2.36 -6.56
CA GLY A 371 -19.92 3.42 -7.53
C GLY A 371 -19.89 2.95 -8.99
N THR A 372 -19.31 3.71 -9.92
CA THR A 372 -19.38 3.40 -11.37
C THR A 372 -18.30 2.43 -11.86
N LYS A 373 -17.91 1.46 -11.05
CA LYS A 373 -16.71 0.64 -11.34
C LYS A 373 -17.04 -0.47 -12.33
N SER A 374 -16.17 -0.68 -13.31
CA SER A 374 -16.36 -1.69 -14.35
C SER A 374 -15.10 -2.50 -14.67
N ASP A 375 -15.29 -3.63 -15.35
CA ASP A 375 -14.23 -4.52 -15.81
C ASP A 375 -13.36 -5.02 -14.65
N ILE A 376 -14.03 -5.55 -13.62
CA ILE A 376 -13.36 -6.00 -12.40
C ILE A 376 -13.32 -7.52 -12.38
N TYR A 377 -12.13 -8.08 -12.24
CA TYR A 377 -11.90 -9.51 -12.16
C TYR A 377 -11.54 -9.88 -10.72
N ILE A 378 -12.44 -10.58 -10.04
CA ILE A 378 -12.23 -11.14 -8.70
C ILE A 378 -12.07 -12.65 -8.90
N GLU A 379 -10.82 -13.13 -8.96
CA GLU A 379 -10.53 -14.51 -9.38
C GLU A 379 -9.65 -15.29 -8.40
N SER A 380 -10.02 -16.54 -8.11
CA SER A 380 -9.20 -17.50 -7.35
C SER A 380 -8.77 -16.99 -5.95
N ASN A 381 -9.53 -16.10 -5.34
CA ASN A 381 -9.28 -15.64 -3.97
C ASN A 381 -9.85 -16.62 -2.95
N VAL A 382 -9.24 -16.67 -1.77
CA VAL A 382 -9.78 -17.32 -0.57
C VAL A 382 -10.24 -16.21 0.36
N ILE A 383 -11.53 -16.14 0.68
CA ILE A 383 -12.11 -15.03 1.44
C ILE A 383 -12.91 -15.59 2.62
N ASP A 384 -12.40 -15.34 3.82
CA ASP A 384 -13.01 -15.61 5.11
C ASP A 384 -13.48 -14.30 5.74
N SER A 385 -14.80 -14.05 5.65
CA SER A 385 -15.47 -12.87 6.23
C SER A 385 -16.46 -13.37 7.28
N ASN A 386 -16.10 -13.20 8.56
CA ASN A 386 -16.75 -13.92 9.65
C ASN A 386 -18.09 -13.31 10.10
N ASP A 387 -18.30 -12.02 9.86
CA ASP A 387 -19.41 -11.22 10.38
C ASP A 387 -20.12 -10.38 9.30
N ASP A 388 -19.70 -10.49 8.02
CA ASP A 388 -20.29 -9.73 6.91
C ASP A 388 -20.20 -10.48 5.56
N SER A 389 -20.52 -9.80 4.47
CA SER A 389 -20.42 -10.29 3.09
C SER A 389 -18.96 -10.43 2.64
N ALA A 390 -18.63 -11.56 2.01
CA ALA A 390 -17.28 -11.77 1.46
C ALA A 390 -16.99 -10.83 0.27
N ILE A 391 -18.00 -10.53 -0.56
CA ILE A 391 -17.93 -9.51 -1.61
C ILE A 391 -19.14 -8.59 -1.50
N ARG A 392 -18.92 -7.28 -1.55
CA ARG A 392 -19.97 -6.25 -1.51
C ARG A 392 -19.88 -5.36 -2.75
N ILE A 393 -20.96 -5.29 -3.52
CA ILE A 393 -21.07 -4.51 -4.76
C ILE A 393 -22.21 -3.51 -4.60
N VAL A 394 -21.89 -2.22 -4.55
CA VAL A 394 -22.82 -1.18 -4.12
C VAL A 394 -22.84 -0.02 -5.11
N LYS A 395 -24.05 0.49 -5.41
CA LYS A 395 -24.19 1.68 -6.26
C LYS A 395 -23.89 2.95 -5.48
N GLN A 396 -23.38 3.96 -6.16
CA GLN A 396 -23.27 5.31 -5.61
C GLN A 396 -24.58 6.09 -5.76
N SER A 397 -25.34 5.83 -6.82
CA SER A 397 -26.64 6.47 -7.08
C SER A 397 -27.49 5.63 -8.01
N LYS A 398 -28.74 6.05 -8.28
CA LYS A 398 -29.66 5.38 -9.22
C LYS A 398 -29.12 5.24 -10.65
N THR A 399 -28.11 6.03 -11.03
CA THR A 399 -27.48 6.00 -12.37
C THR A 399 -26.02 5.60 -12.33
N ASN A 400 -25.43 5.46 -11.14
CA ASN A 400 -24.02 5.21 -10.94
C ASN A 400 -23.84 3.92 -10.15
N PHE A 401 -23.74 2.80 -10.86
CA PHE A 401 -23.64 1.47 -10.28
C PHE A 401 -22.53 0.64 -10.95
N PRO A 402 -21.95 -0.35 -10.24
CA PRO A 402 -20.97 -1.23 -10.84
C PRO A 402 -21.58 -2.11 -11.92
N HIS A 403 -20.79 -2.43 -12.94
CA HIS A 403 -21.17 -3.37 -13.99
C HIS A 403 -19.96 -4.11 -14.55
N ASP A 404 -20.17 -5.21 -15.28
CA ASP A 404 -19.10 -6.03 -15.87
C ASP A 404 -18.09 -6.51 -14.81
N ILE A 405 -18.62 -7.19 -13.80
CA ILE A 405 -17.86 -7.72 -12.67
C ILE A 405 -17.80 -9.25 -12.78
N PHE A 406 -16.60 -9.81 -12.85
CA PHE A 406 -16.34 -11.23 -12.99
C PHE A 406 -15.90 -11.80 -11.66
N ILE A 407 -16.65 -12.76 -11.10
CA ILE A 407 -16.36 -13.39 -9.81
C ILE A 407 -16.10 -14.87 -10.07
N ILE A 408 -14.83 -15.26 -10.22
CA ILE A 408 -14.46 -16.54 -10.82
C ILE A 408 -13.60 -17.40 -9.89
N ASN A 409 -13.89 -18.68 -9.73
CA ASN A 409 -13.03 -19.66 -9.02
C ASN A 409 -12.66 -19.28 -7.56
N ASN A 410 -13.40 -18.39 -6.90
CA ASN A 410 -13.10 -18.00 -5.52
C ASN A 410 -13.59 -19.07 -4.54
N THR A 411 -12.93 -19.16 -3.39
CA THR A 411 -13.37 -19.96 -2.24
C THR A 411 -13.78 -19.02 -1.12
N PHE A 412 -15.03 -19.15 -0.68
CA PHE A 412 -15.60 -18.34 0.38
C PHE A 412 -15.80 -19.16 1.65
N TYR A 413 -15.36 -18.60 2.78
CA TYR A 413 -15.76 -19.00 4.12
C TYR A 413 -16.56 -17.83 4.69
N SER A 414 -17.79 -18.08 5.09
CA SER A 414 -18.57 -17.08 5.81
C SER A 414 -19.27 -17.78 6.96
N THR A 415 -19.34 -17.10 8.10
CA THR A 415 -20.26 -17.48 9.18
C THR A 415 -21.40 -16.49 9.37
N SER A 416 -21.49 -15.48 8.49
CA SER A 416 -22.49 -14.42 8.56
C SER A 416 -23.84 -14.90 8.02
N ASN A 417 -24.92 -14.27 8.52
CA ASN A 417 -26.27 -14.45 7.98
C ASN A 417 -26.51 -13.56 6.74
N GLU A 418 -25.59 -12.63 6.45
CA GLU A 418 -25.59 -11.85 5.22
C GLU A 418 -25.11 -12.73 4.05
N GLY A 419 -25.62 -12.47 2.84
CA GLY A 419 -25.21 -13.24 1.67
C GLY A 419 -23.70 -13.19 1.46
N VAL A 420 -23.11 -14.30 0.99
CA VAL A 420 -21.65 -14.36 0.69
C VAL A 420 -21.23 -13.29 -0.33
N VAL A 421 -22.14 -12.94 -1.24
CA VAL A 421 -22.00 -11.81 -2.15
C VAL A 421 -23.23 -10.92 -2.01
N TYR A 422 -23.04 -9.66 -1.63
CA TYR A 422 -24.07 -8.62 -1.64
C TYR A 422 -23.99 -7.82 -2.93
N ILE A 423 -25.13 -7.63 -3.60
CA ILE A 423 -25.26 -6.85 -4.82
C ILE A 423 -26.44 -5.90 -4.68
N ASP A 424 -26.17 -4.61 -4.76
CA ASP A 424 -27.19 -3.58 -4.66
C ASP A 424 -28.07 -3.51 -5.92
N GLU A 425 -29.33 -3.09 -5.76
CA GLU A 425 -30.29 -3.04 -6.86
C GLU A 425 -29.77 -2.17 -8.02
N GLY A 426 -29.97 -2.64 -9.26
CA GLY A 426 -29.54 -1.93 -10.47
C GLY A 426 -28.09 -2.20 -10.89
N CYS A 427 -27.26 -2.86 -10.08
CA CYS A 427 -25.99 -3.40 -10.57
C CYS A 427 -26.28 -4.51 -11.61
N GLN A 428 -25.61 -4.46 -12.76
CA GLN A 428 -25.88 -5.35 -13.90
C GLN A 428 -24.60 -6.01 -14.42
N HIS A 429 -24.74 -7.08 -15.21
CA HIS A 429 -23.60 -7.79 -15.80
C HIS A 429 -22.58 -8.29 -14.76
N ILE A 430 -23.09 -8.99 -13.75
CA ILE A 430 -22.27 -9.69 -12.77
C ILE A 430 -22.16 -11.14 -13.23
N TYR A 431 -20.93 -11.63 -13.40
CA TYR A 431 -20.63 -12.96 -13.96
C TYR A 431 -19.93 -13.89 -12.94
N PRO A 432 -20.66 -14.43 -11.96
CA PRO A 432 -20.10 -15.43 -11.06
C PRO A 432 -19.93 -16.79 -11.75
N THR A 433 -18.73 -17.37 -11.68
CA THR A 433 -18.42 -18.66 -12.31
C THR A 433 -17.55 -19.51 -11.39
N ASN A 434 -17.93 -20.78 -11.17
CA ASN A 434 -17.11 -21.80 -10.48
C ASN A 434 -16.63 -21.43 -9.05
N ASN A 435 -17.38 -20.60 -8.32
CA ASN A 435 -17.04 -20.29 -6.94
C ASN A 435 -17.47 -21.42 -5.98
N ILE A 436 -16.72 -21.59 -4.90
CA ILE A 436 -16.99 -22.55 -3.82
C ILE A 436 -17.37 -21.77 -2.57
N ILE A 437 -18.43 -22.18 -1.89
CA ILE A 437 -18.93 -21.52 -0.67
C ILE A 437 -18.98 -22.54 0.47
N TYR A 438 -18.40 -22.17 1.61
CA TYR A 438 -18.49 -22.85 2.90
C TYR A 438 -19.14 -21.90 3.92
N GLY A 439 -20.31 -22.25 4.48
CA GLY A 439 -20.97 -21.41 5.50
C GLY A 439 -21.92 -22.17 6.44
N PRO A 440 -22.57 -21.49 7.42
CA PRO A 440 -23.45 -22.15 8.37
C PRO A 440 -24.79 -22.50 7.69
N SER A 441 -25.44 -23.54 8.19
CA SER A 441 -26.76 -24.01 7.76
C SER A 441 -27.93 -23.12 8.24
N GLY A 442 -27.72 -21.81 8.40
CA GLY A 442 -28.66 -20.87 9.03
C GLY A 442 -29.67 -20.23 8.06
N THR A 443 -30.88 -19.95 8.57
CA THR A 443 -31.96 -19.23 7.87
C THR A 443 -31.63 -17.73 7.73
N PRO A 444 -31.75 -17.13 6.54
CA PRO A 444 -31.51 -15.69 6.32
C PRO A 444 -32.63 -14.81 6.89
N GLU A 445 -32.30 -13.57 7.26
CA GLU A 445 -33.25 -12.55 7.68
C GLU A 445 -33.99 -11.88 6.51
N ILE A 446 -35.15 -11.31 6.84
CA ILE A 446 -36.22 -10.91 5.93
C ILE A 446 -36.17 -9.39 5.71
N ASP A 447 -35.89 -8.94 4.48
CA ASP A 447 -36.14 -7.56 4.03
C ASP A 447 -36.97 -7.55 2.72
N ASP A 448 -37.45 -6.41 2.24
CA ASP A 448 -38.23 -6.31 0.99
C ASP A 448 -37.30 -6.19 -0.25
N ASN A 449 -37.61 -6.91 -1.34
CA ASN A 449 -36.82 -7.01 -2.59
C ASN A 449 -35.38 -7.51 -2.40
N THR A 450 -35.26 -8.68 -1.79
CA THR A 450 -33.99 -9.28 -1.38
C THR A 450 -33.41 -10.24 -2.42
N THR A 451 -32.08 -10.33 -2.47
CA THR A 451 -31.38 -11.32 -3.30
C THR A 451 -30.99 -12.53 -2.44
N HIS A 452 -31.48 -13.72 -2.81
CA HIS A 452 -31.24 -14.98 -2.12
C HIS A 452 -30.28 -15.87 -2.90
N ILE A 453 -29.09 -16.11 -2.35
CA ILE A 453 -28.12 -17.04 -2.96
C ILE A 453 -28.31 -18.44 -2.39
N ILE A 454 -28.76 -19.37 -3.24
CA ILE A 454 -29.11 -20.73 -2.87
C ILE A 454 -28.07 -21.70 -3.43
N ASN A 455 -27.60 -22.63 -2.62
CA ASN A 455 -26.77 -23.78 -3.03
C ASN A 455 -27.38 -25.08 -2.48
N GLU A 456 -26.76 -26.21 -2.77
CA GLU A 456 -27.26 -27.53 -2.35
C GLU A 456 -27.49 -27.65 -0.84
N TYR A 457 -26.66 -27.01 -0.03
CA TYR A 457 -26.66 -27.14 1.43
C TYR A 457 -27.75 -26.30 2.10
N ASN A 458 -28.03 -25.10 1.58
CA ASN A 458 -29.02 -24.19 2.15
C ASN A 458 -30.39 -24.24 1.42
N PHE A 459 -30.52 -25.10 0.40
CA PHE A 459 -31.72 -25.21 -0.44
C PHE A 459 -33.04 -25.21 0.36
N TYR A 460 -33.10 -26.00 1.43
CA TYR A 460 -34.32 -26.18 2.22
C TYR A 460 -34.63 -25.03 3.19
N SER A 461 -33.76 -24.02 3.29
CA SER A 461 -34.06 -22.76 3.97
C SER A 461 -35.03 -21.90 3.15
N TYR A 462 -35.08 -22.09 1.83
CA TYR A 462 -35.86 -21.28 0.89
C TYR A 462 -36.95 -22.06 0.17
N PHE A 463 -36.77 -23.37 0.05
CA PHE A 463 -37.75 -24.28 -0.53
C PHE A 463 -38.21 -25.29 0.51
N SER A 464 -39.50 -25.58 0.51
CA SER A 464 -40.05 -26.67 1.29
C SER A 464 -39.56 -28.02 0.72
N LYS A 465 -39.70 -29.09 1.50
CA LYS A 465 -39.42 -30.46 1.03
C LYS A 465 -40.30 -30.87 -0.17
N THR A 466 -41.42 -30.18 -0.39
CA THR A 466 -42.32 -30.40 -1.54
C THR A 466 -42.02 -29.47 -2.71
N GLY A 467 -41.00 -28.62 -2.60
CA GLY A 467 -40.51 -27.76 -3.69
C GLY A 467 -41.22 -26.42 -3.83
N SER A 468 -42.05 -26.01 -2.88
CA SER A 468 -42.66 -24.67 -2.88
C SER A 468 -41.77 -23.66 -2.17
N PHE A 469 -41.86 -22.37 -2.49
CA PHE A 469 -41.17 -21.34 -1.72
C PHE A 469 -41.58 -21.36 -0.24
N ASN A 470 -40.59 -21.21 0.63
CA ASN A 470 -40.79 -20.91 2.04
C ASN A 470 -41.27 -19.45 2.19
N PRO A 471 -41.83 -19.06 3.36
CA PRO A 471 -42.39 -17.72 3.57
C PRO A 471 -41.42 -16.54 3.44
N ASN A 472 -40.12 -16.81 3.48
CA ASN A 472 -39.03 -15.83 3.39
C ASN A 472 -38.75 -15.34 1.96
N ILE A 473 -39.19 -16.06 0.93
CA ILE A 473 -39.14 -15.57 -0.46
C ILE A 473 -40.37 -14.70 -0.71
N LYS A 474 -40.20 -13.47 -1.20
CA LYS A 474 -41.27 -12.51 -1.52
C LYS A 474 -41.39 -12.31 -3.03
N GLU A 475 -42.42 -11.56 -3.45
CA GLU A 475 -42.49 -11.06 -4.83
C GLU A 475 -41.35 -10.06 -5.07
N ASP A 476 -40.88 -9.99 -6.32
CA ASP A 476 -39.76 -9.19 -6.81
C ASP A 476 -38.37 -9.53 -6.22
N ASP A 477 -38.27 -10.59 -5.41
CA ASP A 477 -36.99 -11.13 -4.97
C ASP A 477 -36.17 -11.69 -6.15
N THR A 478 -34.84 -11.60 -6.01
CA THR A 478 -33.90 -12.27 -6.93
C THR A 478 -33.37 -13.54 -6.26
N ILE A 479 -33.45 -14.68 -6.93
CA ILE A 479 -33.01 -15.97 -6.44
C ILE A 479 -31.87 -16.45 -7.32
N ILE A 480 -30.70 -16.62 -6.71
CA ILE A 480 -29.47 -16.96 -7.41
C ILE A 480 -29.04 -18.36 -6.97
N PHE A 481 -29.25 -19.36 -7.82
CA PHE A 481 -28.79 -20.73 -7.58
C PHE A 481 -27.30 -20.86 -7.93
N VAL A 482 -26.50 -21.52 -7.09
CA VAL A 482 -25.05 -21.66 -7.28
C VAL A 482 -24.63 -23.12 -7.16
N GLY A 483 -23.96 -23.62 -8.21
CA GLY A 483 -23.34 -24.94 -8.21
C GLY A 483 -24.29 -26.11 -8.52
N ASN A 484 -23.88 -27.33 -8.15
CA ASN A 484 -24.60 -28.54 -8.50
C ASN A 484 -25.66 -28.89 -7.46
N PHE A 485 -26.88 -29.14 -7.91
CA PHE A 485 -27.99 -29.58 -7.07
C PHE A 485 -28.32 -31.05 -7.32
N SER A 486 -28.52 -31.79 -6.23
CA SER A 486 -29.10 -33.12 -6.31
C SER A 486 -30.58 -33.03 -6.71
N SER A 487 -31.19 -34.17 -7.08
CA SER A 487 -32.61 -34.26 -7.43
C SER A 487 -33.51 -33.52 -6.45
N LYS A 488 -34.12 -32.42 -6.91
CA LYS A 488 -35.13 -31.67 -6.14
C LYS A 488 -36.57 -32.00 -6.54
N GLY A 489 -36.76 -32.88 -7.53
CA GLY A 489 -38.10 -33.29 -7.96
C GLY A 489 -38.82 -32.14 -8.66
N LYS A 490 -39.95 -31.67 -8.12
CA LYS A 490 -40.74 -30.58 -8.71
C LYS A 490 -40.65 -29.34 -7.81
N LEU A 491 -40.21 -28.22 -8.37
CA LEU A 491 -40.14 -26.92 -7.72
C LEU A 491 -41.24 -26.01 -8.26
N THR A 492 -42.07 -25.46 -7.38
CA THR A 492 -43.18 -24.58 -7.76
C THR A 492 -42.79 -23.13 -7.54
N ILE A 493 -42.77 -22.37 -8.63
CA ILE A 493 -42.52 -20.94 -8.65
C ILE A 493 -43.87 -20.25 -8.74
N ASN A 494 -44.36 -19.81 -7.57
CA ASN A 494 -45.66 -19.20 -7.39
C ASN A 494 -45.56 -17.73 -6.92
N LYS A 495 -44.45 -17.05 -7.24
CA LYS A 495 -44.24 -15.62 -7.02
C LYS A 495 -43.52 -15.02 -8.22
N LYS A 496 -43.76 -13.74 -8.50
CA LYS A 496 -42.98 -12.98 -9.49
C LYS A 496 -41.58 -12.80 -8.92
N VAL A 497 -40.58 -13.49 -9.48
CA VAL A 497 -39.19 -13.46 -9.00
C VAL A 497 -38.23 -13.47 -10.19
N ILE A 498 -37.01 -13.02 -9.96
CA ILE A 498 -35.91 -13.18 -10.91
C ILE A 498 -35.10 -14.40 -10.48
N ILE A 499 -35.06 -15.44 -11.30
CA ILE A 499 -34.28 -16.66 -11.03
C ILE A 499 -33.05 -16.69 -11.92
N GLN A 500 -31.88 -16.72 -11.30
CA GLN A 500 -30.57 -16.77 -11.95
C GLN A 500 -29.79 -18.01 -11.53
N GLY A 501 -29.03 -18.58 -12.46
CA GLY A 501 -28.09 -19.66 -12.19
C GLY A 501 -26.64 -19.21 -12.37
N LEU A 502 -25.82 -19.47 -11.35
CA LEU A 502 -24.37 -19.30 -11.33
C LEU A 502 -23.72 -20.68 -11.39
N ASN A 503 -23.58 -21.20 -12.61
CA ASN A 503 -23.26 -22.61 -12.85
C ASN A 503 -24.20 -23.55 -12.10
N ALA A 504 -25.47 -23.17 -12.01
CA ALA A 504 -26.51 -23.96 -11.39
C ALA A 504 -26.81 -25.17 -12.29
N LEU A 505 -26.44 -26.37 -11.85
CA LEU A 505 -26.80 -27.61 -12.51
C LEU A 505 -27.75 -28.39 -11.63
N PHE A 506 -29.02 -28.43 -12.01
CA PHE A 506 -30.00 -29.27 -11.36
C PHE A 506 -30.06 -30.64 -12.02
N LYS A 507 -29.85 -31.69 -11.23
CA LYS A 507 -30.13 -33.06 -11.67
C LYS A 507 -31.58 -33.42 -11.40
N ASP A 508 -32.23 -34.14 -12.30
CA ASP A 508 -33.58 -34.72 -12.12
C ASP A 508 -34.54 -33.77 -11.38
N THR A 509 -34.72 -32.56 -11.93
CA THR A 509 -35.53 -31.49 -11.33
C THR A 509 -36.39 -30.79 -12.40
N THR A 510 -37.58 -30.34 -12.01
CA THR A 510 -38.50 -29.54 -12.83
C THR A 510 -38.85 -28.27 -12.11
N PHE A 511 -38.76 -27.14 -12.79
CA PHE A 511 -39.39 -25.90 -12.35
C PHE A 511 -40.79 -25.80 -12.96
N ILE A 512 -41.80 -25.56 -12.13
CA ILE A 512 -43.20 -25.38 -12.49
C ILE A 512 -43.56 -23.93 -12.17
N ILE A 513 -43.80 -23.13 -13.20
CA ILE A 513 -44.20 -21.73 -13.06
C ILE A 513 -45.72 -21.69 -13.07
N SER A 514 -46.35 -21.31 -11.96
CA SER A 514 -47.81 -21.39 -11.82
C SER A 514 -48.48 -20.03 -12.00
N ASP A 515 -49.20 -19.82 -13.12
CA ASP A 515 -50.15 -18.71 -13.39
C ASP A 515 -49.71 -17.31 -12.91
N ILE A 516 -48.46 -16.94 -13.17
CA ILE A 516 -47.86 -15.67 -12.78
C ILE A 516 -47.11 -15.04 -13.94
N ASP A 517 -47.37 -13.75 -14.15
CA ASP A 517 -46.68 -12.94 -15.14
C ASP A 517 -45.30 -12.49 -14.63
N ASP A 518 -44.37 -12.26 -15.56
CA ASP A 518 -43.05 -11.63 -15.31
C ASP A 518 -42.05 -12.40 -14.43
N VAL A 519 -42.11 -13.74 -14.40
CA VAL A 519 -41.00 -14.55 -13.86
C VAL A 519 -39.83 -14.57 -14.85
N VAL A 520 -38.64 -14.17 -14.40
CA VAL A 520 -37.41 -14.19 -15.22
C VAL A 520 -36.59 -15.43 -14.87
N PHE A 521 -36.09 -16.15 -15.87
CA PHE A 521 -35.24 -17.33 -15.71
C PHE A 521 -33.98 -17.23 -16.58
N GLU A 522 -32.81 -17.23 -15.96
CA GLU A 522 -31.53 -17.09 -16.64
C GLU A 522 -30.46 -18.02 -16.05
N GLY A 523 -29.55 -18.54 -16.88
CA GLY A 523 -28.32 -19.17 -16.40
C GLY A 523 -28.43 -20.54 -15.68
N ILE A 524 -29.60 -21.19 -15.69
CA ILE A 524 -29.77 -22.53 -15.08
C ILE A 524 -29.59 -23.64 -16.11
N THR A 525 -28.79 -24.64 -15.77
CA THR A 525 -28.70 -25.91 -16.49
C THR A 525 -29.53 -26.97 -15.76
N ILE A 526 -30.35 -27.71 -16.51
CA ILE A 526 -31.15 -28.82 -15.97
C ILE A 526 -30.81 -30.08 -16.75
N ASP A 527 -30.30 -31.08 -16.06
CA ASP A 527 -29.93 -32.39 -16.59
C ASP A 527 -30.84 -33.46 -15.95
N ASN A 528 -31.80 -33.97 -16.72
CA ASN A 528 -32.76 -34.98 -16.26
C ASN A 528 -32.48 -36.34 -16.93
N PRO A 529 -31.35 -37.02 -16.62
CA PRO A 529 -30.96 -38.26 -17.28
C PRO A 529 -31.77 -39.48 -16.82
N ASN A 530 -32.54 -39.38 -15.73
CA ASN A 530 -33.25 -40.50 -15.15
C ASN A 530 -34.55 -40.84 -15.88
N THR A 531 -34.55 -41.99 -16.56
CA THR A 531 -35.67 -42.47 -17.39
C THR A 531 -36.76 -43.22 -16.61
N LYS A 532 -36.61 -43.38 -15.27
CA LYS A 532 -37.52 -44.20 -14.44
C LYS A 532 -38.67 -43.43 -13.80
N PHE A 533 -38.70 -42.10 -13.87
CA PHE A 533 -39.81 -41.30 -13.33
C PHE A 533 -41.01 -41.32 -14.29
N ALA A 534 -42.15 -41.84 -13.82
CA ALA A 534 -43.39 -41.98 -14.61
C ALA A 534 -44.02 -40.64 -14.99
N ASP A 535 -43.81 -39.61 -14.17
CA ASP A 535 -44.06 -38.21 -14.50
C ASP A 535 -42.74 -37.60 -14.97
N ARG A 536 -42.56 -37.43 -16.27
CA ARG A 536 -41.35 -36.82 -16.81
C ARG A 536 -41.10 -35.49 -16.12
N LEU A 537 -39.94 -35.33 -15.51
CA LEU A 537 -39.47 -34.05 -15.04
C LEU A 537 -39.05 -33.25 -16.28
N TRP A 538 -39.92 -32.35 -16.74
CA TRP A 538 -39.59 -31.38 -17.80
C TRP A 538 -38.61 -30.36 -17.21
N GLY A 539 -37.67 -29.80 -17.98
CA GLY A 539 -36.71 -28.85 -17.41
C GLY A 539 -37.42 -27.66 -16.75
N ILE A 540 -38.14 -26.90 -17.56
CA ILE A 540 -39.05 -25.84 -17.10
C ILE A 540 -40.42 -26.10 -17.71
N GLN A 541 -41.45 -26.06 -16.88
CA GLN A 541 -42.85 -26.19 -17.23
C GLN A 541 -43.56 -24.88 -16.85
N ILE A 542 -44.29 -24.31 -17.81
CA ILE A 542 -45.18 -23.15 -17.63
C ILE A 542 -46.61 -23.66 -17.67
#